data_AF-A0A6I5HCB4-F1
#
_entry.id   AF-A0A6I5HCB4-F1
#
_cell.length_a   1.000
_cell.length_b   1.000
_cell.length_c   1.000
_cell.angle_alpha   90.00
_cell.angle_beta   90.00
_cell.angle_gamma   90.00
#
_symmetry.space_group_name_H-M   'P 1'
#
loop_
_entity.id
_entity.type
_entity.pdbx_description
1 polymer ?
#
loop_
_entity_poly.entity_id
_entity_poly.type
_entity_poly.pdbx_seq_one_letter_code
_entity_poly.pdbx_strand_id
1 'polypeptide(L)'
;MAWSPLADAAAGVLSGVWLVVVPAGLAGDAWVGECVSGLARSGAEPVVLELGADGAGREEMAGRLREVAAGVDAVAGVVSLLALASGRDAVFPSVPVGLALTLGLVQALGDVGVEAPLWCVTRGAVAVT
;
A
#
# COMPACT_ATOMS: atom_id res chain seq x y z
N MET A 1 -0.88 8.09 -26.56
CA MET A 1 -1.28 7.02 -25.63
C MET A 1 -2.77 7.14 -25.44
N ALA A 2 -3.52 6.04 -25.50
CA ALA A 2 -4.98 6.02 -25.35
C ALA A 2 -5.37 4.85 -24.46
N TRP A 3 -6.44 5.01 -23.69
CA TRP A 3 -6.98 3.93 -22.87
C TRP A 3 -7.88 3.04 -23.73
N SER A 4 -7.73 1.73 -23.56
CA SER A 4 -8.60 0.76 -24.21
C SER A 4 -9.32 -0.05 -23.14
N PRO A 5 -10.65 -0.25 -23.26
CA PRO A 5 -11.38 -1.11 -22.33
C PRO A 5 -10.81 -2.52 -22.33
N LEU A 6 -10.65 -3.10 -21.14
CA LEU A 6 -10.35 -4.52 -20.97
C LEU A 6 -11.67 -5.24 -20.64
N ALA A 7 -11.87 -6.42 -21.21
CA ALA A 7 -13.04 -7.24 -20.87
C ALA A 7 -13.00 -7.60 -19.39
N ASP A 8 -14.18 -7.67 -18.75
CA ASP A 8 -14.27 -8.09 -17.36
C ASP A 8 -13.70 -9.50 -17.20
N ALA A 9 -12.63 -9.59 -16.42
CA ALA A 9 -12.13 -10.89 -15.97
C ALA A 9 -13.10 -11.44 -14.93
N ALA A 10 -13.28 -12.77 -14.93
CA ALA A 10 -14.01 -13.41 -13.83
C ALA A 10 -13.34 -13.02 -12.51
N ALA A 11 -14.13 -12.50 -11.57
CA ALA A 11 -13.61 -12.10 -10.27
C ALA A 11 -13.07 -13.35 -9.56
N GLY A 12 -11.75 -13.41 -9.39
CA GLY A 12 -11.12 -14.38 -8.52
C GLY A 12 -11.45 -14.07 -7.07
N VAL A 13 -11.57 -15.11 -6.23
CA VAL A 13 -11.68 -14.94 -4.78
C VAL A 13 -10.26 -14.75 -4.23
N LEU A 14 -10.04 -13.66 -3.50
CA LEU A 14 -8.81 -13.43 -2.75
C LEU A 14 -8.80 -14.34 -1.51
N SER A 15 -7.62 -14.55 -0.93
CA SER A 15 -7.48 -15.32 0.30
C SER A 15 -6.26 -14.85 1.10
N GLY A 16 -6.24 -15.20 2.38
CA GLY A 16 -5.12 -14.95 3.28
C GLY A 16 -4.97 -13.48 3.65
N VAL A 17 -3.83 -13.17 4.28
CA VAL A 17 -3.56 -11.84 4.85
C VAL A 17 -3.11 -10.87 3.77
N TRP A 18 -3.74 -9.69 3.73
CA TRP A 18 -3.40 -8.62 2.81
C TRP A 18 -2.99 -7.37 3.58
N LEU A 19 -1.76 -6.91 3.38
CA LEU A 19 -1.32 -5.65 3.98
C LEU A 19 -1.93 -4.48 3.22
N VAL A 20 -2.61 -3.58 3.94
CA VAL A 20 -3.12 -2.31 3.40
C VAL A 20 -2.30 -1.19 3.99
N VAL A 21 -1.37 -0.68 3.20
CA VAL A 21 -0.38 0.29 3.64
C VAL A 21 -0.87 1.70 3.34
N VAL A 22 -1.02 2.52 4.36
CA VAL A 22 -1.67 3.84 4.26
C VAL A 22 -0.83 4.94 4.90
N PRO A 23 -0.91 6.19 4.42
CA PRO A 23 -0.26 7.30 5.11
C PRO A 23 -0.79 7.46 6.54
N ALA A 24 0.08 7.77 7.48
CA ALA A 24 -0.30 8.02 8.88
C ALA A 24 -1.36 9.12 8.97
N GLY A 25 -2.40 8.88 9.75
CA GLY A 25 -3.54 9.77 9.93
C GLY A 25 -4.64 9.60 8.87
N LEU A 26 -4.45 8.72 7.87
CA LEU A 26 -5.46 8.44 6.84
C LEU A 26 -6.16 7.08 7.00
N ALA A 27 -5.88 6.30 8.05
CA ALA A 27 -6.60 5.03 8.28
C ALA A 27 -8.12 5.21 8.42
N GLY A 28 -8.58 6.36 8.95
CA GLY A 28 -10.00 6.70 9.07
C GLY A 28 -10.62 7.37 7.82
N ASP A 29 -9.85 7.56 6.74
CA ASP A 29 -10.35 8.15 5.51
C ASP A 29 -11.37 7.20 4.83
N ALA A 30 -12.47 7.76 4.31
CA ALA A 30 -13.54 6.97 3.71
C ALA A 30 -13.06 6.15 2.51
N TRP A 31 -12.12 6.67 1.71
CA TRP A 31 -11.56 5.96 0.57
C TRP A 31 -10.73 4.75 1.01
N VAL A 32 -9.94 4.92 2.08
CA VAL A 32 -9.18 3.81 2.69
C VAL A 32 -10.15 2.74 3.21
N GLY A 33 -11.21 3.15 3.91
CA GLY A 33 -12.24 2.25 4.41
C GLY A 33 -12.93 1.44 3.30
N GLU A 34 -13.20 2.05 2.15
CA GLU A 34 -13.77 1.37 0.98
C GLU A 34 -12.78 0.37 0.36
N CYS A 35 -11.49 0.70 0.26
CA CYS A 35 -10.46 -0.23 -0.21
C CYS A 35 -10.36 -1.46 0.70
N VAL A 36 -10.28 -1.25 2.01
CA VAL A 36 -10.22 -2.32 3.02
C VAL A 36 -11.48 -3.20 2.94
N SER A 37 -12.65 -2.57 2.92
CA SER A 37 -13.94 -3.28 2.83
C SER A 37 -14.10 -4.04 1.50
N GLY A 38 -13.58 -3.49 0.40
CA GLY A 38 -13.54 -4.15 -0.91
C GLY A 38 -12.70 -5.42 -0.91
N LEU A 39 -11.50 -5.37 -0.33
CA LEU A 39 -10.63 -6.54 -0.15
C LEU A 39 -11.30 -7.61 0.71
N ALA A 40 -11.87 -7.23 1.88
CA ALA A 40 -12.56 -8.15 2.77
C ALA A 40 -13.76 -8.83 2.08
N ARG A 41 -14.58 -8.06 1.35
CA ARG A 41 -15.70 -8.63 0.55
C ARG A 41 -15.23 -9.56 -0.56
N SER A 42 -13.98 -9.44 -0.99
CA SER A 42 -13.37 -10.31 -2.00
C SER A 42 -12.68 -11.54 -1.40
N GLY A 43 -12.74 -11.74 -0.09
CA GLY A 43 -12.20 -12.92 0.61
C GLY A 43 -10.83 -12.76 1.26
N ALA A 44 -10.22 -11.57 1.17
CA ALA A 44 -8.97 -11.28 1.86
C ALA A 44 -9.18 -11.02 3.37
N GLU A 45 -8.11 -11.10 4.15
CA GLU A 45 -8.02 -10.68 5.55
C GLU A 45 -7.13 -9.42 5.64
N PRO A 46 -7.69 -8.22 5.51
CA PRO A 46 -6.89 -7.00 5.41
C PRO A 46 -6.31 -6.60 6.77
N VAL A 47 -5.02 -6.26 6.79
CA VAL A 47 -4.33 -5.70 7.95
C VAL A 47 -3.81 -4.32 7.58
N VAL A 48 -4.33 -3.28 8.23
CA VAL A 48 -3.96 -1.89 7.96
C VAL A 48 -2.64 -1.56 8.65
N LEU A 49 -1.70 -1.00 7.91
CA LEU A 49 -0.41 -0.51 8.38
C LEU A 49 -0.27 0.98 8.06
N GLU A 50 -0.21 1.81 9.09
CA GLU A 50 0.02 3.25 8.95
C GLU A 50 1.51 3.59 8.91
N LEU A 51 1.90 4.40 7.92
CA LEU A 51 3.27 4.86 7.73
C LEU A 51 3.31 6.39 7.60
N GLY A 52 4.05 7.04 8.49
CA GLY A 52 4.29 8.48 8.46
C GLY A 52 5.66 8.82 7.89
N ALA A 53 5.89 10.10 7.62
CA ALA A 53 7.19 10.61 7.15
C ALA A 53 8.30 10.46 8.20
N ASP A 54 7.93 10.47 9.48
CA ASP A 54 8.76 10.15 10.63
C ASP A 54 9.23 8.69 10.63
N GLY A 55 8.47 7.78 10.01
CA GLY A 55 8.80 6.36 9.85
C GLY A 55 9.28 5.95 8.45
N ALA A 56 9.70 6.90 7.61
CA ALA A 56 10.14 6.64 6.23
C ALA A 56 11.52 5.93 6.14
N GLY A 57 12.22 5.79 7.27
CA GLY A 57 13.49 5.08 7.33
C GLY A 57 13.33 3.59 7.04
N ARG A 58 14.17 3.05 6.14
CA ARG A 58 14.15 1.65 5.71
C ARG A 58 14.10 0.64 6.87
N GLU A 59 14.88 0.86 7.93
CA GLU A 59 14.92 -0.03 9.10
C GLU A 59 13.66 0.04 9.96
N GLU A 60 13.09 1.23 10.17
CA GLU A 60 11.85 1.41 10.93
C GLU A 60 10.67 0.78 10.17
N MET A 61 10.62 1.01 8.85
CA MET A 61 9.67 0.40 7.94
C MET A 61 9.71 -1.13 8.02
N ALA A 62 10.92 -1.71 7.96
CA ALA A 62 11.12 -3.14 8.09
C ALA A 62 10.73 -3.65 9.49
N GLY A 63 10.98 -2.87 10.54
CA GLY A 63 10.53 -3.17 11.91
C GLY A 63 9.02 -3.32 11.99
N ARG A 64 8.27 -2.31 11.52
CA ARG A 64 6.79 -2.34 11.50
C ARG A 64 6.25 -3.48 10.66
N LEU A 65 6.85 -3.75 9.50
CA LEU A 65 6.47 -4.89 8.67
C LEU A 65 6.69 -6.23 9.37
N ARG A 66 7.80 -6.40 10.11
CA ARG A 66 8.04 -7.61 10.90
C ARG A 66 7.03 -7.76 12.03
N GLU A 67 6.68 -6.68 12.72
CA GLU A 67 5.69 -6.72 13.80
C GLU A 67 4.33 -7.20 13.28
N VAL A 68 3.89 -6.67 12.13
CA VAL A 68 2.65 -7.11 11.49
C VAL A 68 2.76 -8.54 10.96
N ALA A 69 3.93 -8.91 10.42
CA ALA A 69 4.18 -10.25 9.89
C ALA A 69 4.34 -11.32 10.98
N ALA A 70 4.72 -10.96 12.21
CA ALA A 70 5.07 -11.89 13.29
C ALA A 70 3.92 -12.82 13.72
N GLY A 71 2.67 -12.49 13.38
CA GLY A 71 1.49 -13.28 13.68
C GLY A 71 0.86 -13.99 12.48
N VAL A 72 1.48 -13.94 11.29
CA VAL A 72 0.89 -14.46 10.05
C VAL A 72 1.89 -15.36 9.31
N ASP A 73 1.41 -16.50 8.83
CA ASP A 73 2.27 -17.49 8.15
C ASP A 73 2.85 -16.93 6.84
N ALA A 74 2.04 -16.16 6.10
CA ALA A 74 2.46 -15.48 4.88
C ALA A 74 1.53 -14.30 4.55
N VAL A 75 2.11 -13.25 3.97
CA VAL A 75 1.36 -12.18 3.32
C VAL A 75 0.99 -12.64 1.90
N ALA A 76 -0.29 -12.61 1.55
CA ALA A 76 -0.79 -12.97 0.22
C ALA A 76 -0.71 -11.80 -0.77
N GLY A 77 -0.69 -10.56 -0.26
CA GLY A 77 -0.68 -9.36 -1.09
C GLY A 77 -0.43 -8.08 -0.30
N VAL A 78 0.06 -7.05 -0.98
CA VAL A 78 0.25 -5.71 -0.41
C VAL A 78 -0.43 -4.67 -1.28
N VAL A 79 -1.38 -3.92 -0.72
CA VAL A 79 -2.01 -2.76 -1.36
C VAL A 79 -1.45 -1.49 -0.73
N SER A 80 -0.74 -0.69 -1.52
CA SER A 80 -0.20 0.60 -1.11
C SER A 80 -1.11 1.74 -1.55
N LEU A 81 -1.60 2.49 -0.56
CA LEU A 81 -2.35 3.74 -0.72
C LEU A 81 -1.46 4.95 -0.41
N LEU A 82 -0.13 4.77 -0.34
CA LEU A 82 0.84 5.81 0.02
C LEU A 82 0.85 6.99 -0.95
N ALA A 83 0.36 6.81 -2.17
CA ALA A 83 0.17 7.88 -3.14
C ALA A 83 -0.84 8.95 -2.70
N LEU A 84 -1.65 8.68 -1.66
CA LEU A 84 -2.54 9.68 -1.04
C LEU A 84 -1.79 10.67 -0.14
N ALA A 85 -0.55 10.35 0.28
CA ALA A 85 0.25 11.24 1.10
C ALA A 85 0.55 12.53 0.32
N SER A 86 0.09 13.64 0.87
CA SER A 86 0.31 14.98 0.32
C SER A 86 1.61 15.59 0.86
N GLY A 87 2.12 16.60 0.16
CA GLY A 87 3.29 17.36 0.60
C GLY A 87 4.62 16.89 0.01
N ARG A 88 5.71 17.45 0.56
CA ARG A 88 7.09 17.21 0.11
C ARG A 88 7.93 16.66 1.26
N ASP A 89 8.91 15.84 0.91
CA ASP A 89 9.88 15.32 1.85
C ASP A 89 10.66 16.48 2.51
N ALA A 90 10.93 16.36 3.80
CA ALA A 90 11.57 17.41 4.59
C ALA A 90 13.06 17.57 4.26
N VAL A 91 13.74 16.48 3.89
CA VAL A 91 15.17 16.46 3.54
C VAL A 91 15.36 16.72 2.05
N PHE A 92 14.43 16.23 1.23
CA PHE A 92 14.44 16.36 -0.23
C PHE A 92 13.17 17.06 -0.74
N PRO A 93 13.07 18.41 -0.65
CA PRO A 93 11.83 19.14 -0.99
C PRO A 93 11.30 18.95 -2.41
N SER A 94 12.10 18.45 -3.34
CA SER A 94 11.67 18.10 -4.71
C SER A 94 10.86 16.79 -4.76
N VAL A 95 10.94 15.95 -3.74
CA VAL A 95 10.34 14.61 -3.70
C VAL A 95 8.97 14.67 -3.02
N PRO A 96 7.89 14.16 -3.64
CA PRO A 96 6.61 13.97 -2.96
C PRO A 96 6.73 12.95 -1.83
N VAL A 97 6.09 13.21 -0.69
CA VAL A 97 6.12 12.29 0.48
C VAL A 97 5.67 10.88 0.09
N GLY A 98 4.57 10.76 -0.67
CA GLY A 98 4.06 9.45 -1.10
C GLY A 98 5.06 8.65 -1.95
N LEU A 99 5.92 9.32 -2.72
CA LEU A 99 6.96 8.66 -3.50
C LEU A 99 8.10 8.16 -2.59
N ALA A 100 8.55 8.99 -1.64
CA ALA A 100 9.57 8.61 -0.67
C ALA A 100 9.12 7.39 0.17
N LEU A 101 7.87 7.42 0.66
CA LEU A 101 7.28 6.31 1.41
C LEU A 101 7.14 5.04 0.56
N THR A 102 6.74 5.17 -0.71
CA THR A 102 6.63 4.00 -1.62
C THR A 102 7.99 3.36 -1.86
N LEU A 103 9.05 4.16 -2.04
CA LEU A 103 10.42 3.64 -2.16
C LEU A 103 10.86 2.90 -0.89
N GLY A 104 10.62 3.50 0.28
CA GLY A 104 10.91 2.87 1.57
C GLY A 104 10.17 1.56 1.76
N LEU A 105 8.88 1.51 1.38
CA LEU A 105 8.07 0.28 1.42
C LEU A 105 8.66 -0.83 0.55
N VAL A 106 9.01 -0.53 -0.71
CA VAL A 106 9.61 -1.53 -1.62
C VAL A 106 10.90 -2.10 -1.06
N GLN A 107 11.77 -1.24 -0.52
CA GLN A 107 13.04 -1.68 0.09
C GLN A 107 12.79 -2.55 1.33
N ALA A 108 11.89 -2.12 2.21
CA ALA A 108 11.60 -2.83 3.45
C ALA A 108 10.93 -4.18 3.21
N LEU A 109 10.02 -4.29 2.23
CA LEU A 109 9.43 -5.58 1.82
C LEU A 109 10.53 -6.57 1.40
N GLY A 110 11.52 -6.11 0.64
CA GLY A 110 12.70 -6.91 0.28
C GLY A 110 13.54 -7.31 1.49
N ASP A 111 13.74 -6.40 2.46
CA ASP A 111 14.53 -6.67 3.66
C ASP A 111 13.88 -7.69 4.61
N VAL A 112 12.55 -7.75 4.64
CA VAL A 112 11.80 -8.70 5.46
C VAL A 112 11.45 -9.98 4.71
N GLY A 113 11.80 -10.08 3.43
CA GLY A 113 11.55 -11.28 2.61
C GLY A 113 10.08 -11.48 2.24
N VAL A 114 9.28 -10.41 2.16
CA VAL A 114 7.90 -10.50 1.66
C VAL A 114 7.93 -10.61 0.14
N GLU A 115 7.61 -11.80 -0.38
CA GLU A 115 7.59 -12.09 -1.83
C GLU A 115 6.22 -11.82 -2.49
N ALA A 116 5.24 -11.36 -1.71
CA ALA A 116 3.89 -11.08 -2.18
C ALA A 116 3.86 -9.91 -3.19
N PRO A 117 2.94 -9.94 -4.17
CA PRO A 117 2.74 -8.81 -5.09
C PRO A 117 2.37 -7.51 -4.36
N LEU A 118 2.95 -6.41 -4.85
CA LEU A 118 2.66 -5.04 -4.42
C LEU A 118 1.80 -4.32 -5.48
N TRP A 119 0.63 -3.83 -5.09
CA TRP A 119 -0.22 -2.95 -5.89
C TRP A 119 -0.18 -1.51 -5.38
N CYS A 120 0.33 -0.59 -6.19
CA CYS A 120 0.31 0.84 -5.89
C CYS A 120 -0.94 1.49 -6.48
N VAL A 121 -1.87 1.89 -5.62
CA VAL A 121 -3.12 2.55 -6.03
C VAL A 121 -2.92 4.06 -6.07
N THR A 122 -3.34 4.69 -7.17
CA THR A 122 -3.26 6.14 -7.36
C THR A 122 -4.63 6.70 -7.74
N ARG A 123 -4.82 8.01 -7.52
CA ARG A 123 -6.04 8.74 -7.88
C ARG A 123 -5.69 10.00 -8.64
N GLY A 124 -6.32 10.20 -9.81
CA GLY A 124 -6.08 11.37 -10.66
C GLY A 124 -4.69 11.43 -11.28
N ALA A 125 -3.90 10.34 -11.21
CA ALA A 125 -2.56 10.28 -11.78
C ALA A 125 -2.55 10.16 -13.31
N VAL A 126 -3.66 9.71 -13.89
CA VAL A 126 -3.82 9.47 -15.34
C VAL A 126 -5.17 9.98 -15.81
N ALA A 127 -5.21 10.47 -17.06
CA ALA A 127 -6.45 10.82 -17.75
C ALA A 127 -6.89 9.66 -18.65
N VAL A 128 -8.14 9.24 -18.51
CA VAL A 128 -8.79 8.24 -19.35
C VAL A 128 -9.59 8.97 -20.43
N THR A 129 -8.90 9.33 -21.50
CA THR A 129 -9.48 9.93 -22.71
C THR A 129 -9.41 8.97 -23.87
#